data_AF-A0A800KN51-F1
#
_entry.id   AF-A0A800KN51-F1
#
_cell.length_a   1.000
_cell.length_b   1.000
_cell.length_c   1.000
_cell.angle_alpha   90.00
_cell.angle_beta   90.00
_cell.angle_gamma   90.00
#
_symmetry.space_group_name_H-M   'P 1'
#
loop_
_entity.id
_entity.type
_entity.pdbx_description
1 polymer ?
#
loop_
_entity_poly.entity_id
_entity_poly.type
_entity_poly.pdbx_seq_one_letter_code
_entity_poly.pdbx_strand_id
1 'polypeptide(L)'
;MLSAVTSHLCRHPQLHSHGHGRRGNQWSGVFNGLDAVGRDAVAHEVQDRCSGHPERDGQYHYHGPGSCDTDAQTQAHSLAGFALDGFSIFGVYDDQRIEMTNADLDECHGHYHEIDLEGALTESFHYHLTNEYPYTLGCFMGSDVVRMRLAPPGQQGQALEPPPRR
;
A
#
# COMPACT_ATOMS: atom_id res chain seq x y z
N MET A 1 8.50 -4.81 -7.22
CA MET A 1 9.25 -3.61 -6.73
C MET A 1 8.38 -2.92 -5.70
N LEU A 2 8.96 -2.32 -4.65
CA LEU A 2 8.19 -1.55 -3.65
C LEU A 2 7.55 -0.34 -4.32
N SER A 3 6.25 -0.17 -4.14
CA SER A 3 5.48 0.91 -4.74
C SER A 3 4.92 1.89 -3.70
N ALA A 4 4.63 1.42 -2.50
CA ALA A 4 4.01 2.23 -1.46
C ALA A 4 4.23 1.71 -0.04
N VAL A 5 3.85 2.52 0.94
CA VAL A 5 3.87 2.19 2.37
C VAL A 5 2.45 2.32 2.93
N THR A 6 1.99 1.35 3.73
CA THR A 6 0.64 1.41 4.33
C THR A 6 0.53 2.55 5.35
N SER A 7 -0.65 3.15 5.52
CA SER A 7 -0.88 4.35 6.36
C SER A 7 -1.15 4.00 7.82
N HIS A 8 -1.53 2.75 8.10
CA HIS A 8 -1.71 2.21 9.44
C HIS A 8 -1.07 0.84 9.56
N LEU A 9 -0.70 0.48 10.81
CA LEU A 9 -0.28 -0.86 11.17
C LEU A 9 -1.33 -1.84 10.64
N CYS A 10 -1.06 -2.49 9.51
CA CYS A 10 -1.61 -3.81 9.27
C CYS A 10 -1.20 -4.60 10.50
N ARG A 11 -2.16 -4.80 11.41
CA ARG A 11 -1.89 -5.28 12.76
C ARG A 11 -1.71 -6.77 12.63
N HIS A 12 -0.58 -7.16 12.07
CA HIS A 12 -0.34 -8.53 11.68
C HIS A 12 -0.29 -9.36 12.96
N PRO A 13 -1.23 -10.28 13.17
CA PRO A 13 -1.33 -11.01 14.44
C PRO A 13 -0.09 -11.86 14.74
N GLN A 14 0.80 -12.07 13.76
CA GLN A 14 2.04 -12.82 13.91
C GLN A 14 3.31 -11.96 14.08
N LEU A 15 3.25 -10.63 13.89
CA LEU A 15 4.38 -9.71 14.10
C LEU A 15 4.48 -9.17 15.54
N HIS A 16 3.76 -9.75 16.50
CA HIS A 16 3.95 -9.46 17.91
C HIS A 16 5.32 -9.98 18.39
N SER A 17 6.35 -9.14 18.30
CA SER A 17 7.63 -9.40 18.94
C SER A 17 7.42 -9.65 20.45
N HIS A 18 7.77 -10.85 20.91
CA HIS A 18 7.90 -11.16 22.33
C HIS A 18 9.10 -10.38 22.89
N GLY A 19 8.86 -9.15 23.34
CA GLY A 19 9.87 -8.35 24.01
C GLY A 19 9.31 -7.00 24.41
N HIS A 20 9.42 -6.66 25.70
CA HIS A 20 9.25 -5.30 26.19
C HIS A 20 10.34 -4.40 25.57
N GLY A 21 10.09 -3.92 24.37
CA GLY A 21 10.93 -3.00 23.61
C GLY A 21 10.00 -2.13 22.75
N ARG A 22 10.35 -0.85 22.63
CA ARG A 22 9.52 0.23 22.05
C ARG A 22 8.68 -0.22 20.85
N ARG A 23 7.40 0.16 20.83
CA ARG A 23 6.48 0.04 19.70
C ARG A 23 7.10 0.68 18.46
N GLY A 24 7.88 -0.09 17.70
CA GLY A 24 8.33 0.28 16.38
C GLY A 24 7.14 0.25 15.44
N ASN A 25 6.94 1.33 14.72
CA ASN A 25 6.00 1.49 13.63
C ASN A 25 6.44 0.54 12.51
N GLN A 26 6.06 -0.74 12.60
CA GLN A 26 6.30 -1.73 11.55
C GLN A 26 5.27 -1.49 10.44
N TRP A 27 5.64 -0.60 9.54
CA TRP A 27 4.97 -0.39 8.29
C TRP A 27 5.23 -1.59 7.36
N SER A 28 4.20 -2.09 6.71
CA SER A 28 4.33 -3.11 5.66
C SER A 28 4.38 -2.43 4.29
N GLY A 29 5.15 -3.00 3.37
CA GLY A 29 5.26 -2.47 2.02
C GLY A 29 4.09 -2.95 1.16
N VAL A 30 3.62 -2.11 0.25
CA VAL A 30 2.78 -2.52 -0.88
C VAL A 30 3.66 -2.50 -2.12
N PHE A 31 3.82 -3.67 -2.72
CA PHE A 31 4.61 -3.88 -3.92
C PHE A 31 3.67 -3.87 -5.13
N ASN A 32 4.24 -3.66 -6.31
CA ASN A 32 3.49 -3.81 -7.56
C ASN A 32 2.80 -5.18 -7.65
N GLY A 33 1.71 -5.28 -8.41
CA GLY A 33 0.98 -6.54 -8.62
C GLY A 33 1.75 -7.63 -9.39
N LEU A 34 3.04 -7.45 -9.64
CA LEU A 34 3.89 -8.34 -10.42
C LEU A 34 4.94 -9.05 -9.54
N ASP A 35 5.12 -10.35 -9.77
CA ASP A 35 6.18 -11.15 -9.17
C ASP A 35 7.55 -10.85 -9.82
N ALA A 36 8.60 -11.49 -9.30
CA ALA A 36 9.97 -11.31 -9.80
C ALA A 36 10.19 -11.73 -11.27
N VAL A 37 9.26 -12.49 -11.87
CA VAL A 37 9.31 -12.93 -13.27
C VAL A 37 8.23 -12.27 -14.14
N GLY A 38 7.49 -11.30 -13.61
CA GLY A 38 6.50 -10.51 -14.35
C GLY A 38 5.13 -11.16 -14.51
N ARG A 39 4.73 -12.05 -13.58
CA ARG A 39 3.37 -12.60 -13.51
C ARG A 39 2.56 -11.89 -12.43
N ASP A 40 1.23 -12.03 -12.48
CA ASP A 40 0.34 -11.63 -11.39
C ASP A 40 0.78 -12.29 -10.07
N ALA A 41 1.29 -11.49 -9.14
CA ALA A 41 1.83 -11.97 -7.88
C ALA A 41 0.74 -12.54 -6.96
N VAL A 42 -0.45 -11.92 -6.92
CA VAL A 42 -1.57 -12.40 -6.10
C VAL A 42 -2.00 -13.80 -6.56
N ALA A 43 -1.94 -14.07 -7.86
CA ALA A 43 -2.31 -15.39 -8.40
C ALA A 43 -1.18 -16.44 -8.31
N HIS A 44 0.09 -16.04 -8.22
CA HIS A 44 1.23 -16.96 -8.41
C HIS A 44 2.19 -17.08 -7.21
N GLU A 45 2.11 -16.19 -6.22
CA GLU A 45 2.92 -16.25 -5.01
C GLU A 45 2.14 -16.90 -3.85
N VAL A 46 2.86 -17.48 -2.89
CA VAL A 46 2.25 -18.05 -1.69
C VAL A 46 2.05 -16.94 -0.68
N GLN A 47 0.79 -16.61 -0.40
CA GLN A 47 0.40 -15.56 0.53
C GLN A 47 -0.21 -16.16 1.80
N ASP A 48 -0.11 -15.44 2.92
CA ASP A 48 -0.83 -15.81 4.14
C ASP A 48 -2.29 -15.33 4.12
N ARG A 49 -3.01 -15.53 5.22
CA ARG A 49 -4.42 -15.11 5.35
C ARG A 49 -4.67 -13.60 5.17
N CYS A 50 -3.65 -12.79 5.32
CA CYS A 50 -3.70 -11.35 5.14
C CYS A 50 -3.38 -10.92 3.70
N SER A 51 -3.19 -11.87 2.77
CA SER A 51 -2.80 -11.60 1.37
C SER A 51 -1.40 -10.99 1.23
N GLY A 52 -0.49 -11.29 2.15
CA GLY A 52 0.91 -10.87 2.07
C GLY A 52 1.89 -11.98 2.44
N HIS A 53 3.17 -11.72 2.27
CA HIS A 53 4.25 -12.67 2.57
C HIS A 53 5.59 -11.95 2.81
N PRO A 54 6.56 -12.61 3.46
CA PRO A 54 7.93 -12.09 3.53
C PRO A 54 8.65 -12.25 2.18
N GLU A 55 9.61 -11.37 1.90
CA GLU A 55 10.64 -11.59 0.89
C GLU A 55 11.91 -12.23 1.49
N ARG A 56 12.99 -12.34 0.70
CA ARG A 56 14.25 -13.00 1.07
C ARG A 56 14.93 -12.44 2.31
N ASP A 57 14.89 -11.13 2.52
CA ASP A 57 15.47 -10.42 3.67
C ASP A 57 14.48 -10.31 4.85
N GLY A 58 13.31 -10.95 4.73
CA GLY A 58 12.29 -11.06 5.78
C GLY A 58 11.30 -9.90 5.85
N GLN A 59 11.33 -8.95 4.92
CA GLN A 59 10.36 -7.87 4.85
C GLN A 59 8.98 -8.40 4.42
N TYR A 60 8.00 -8.24 5.30
CA TYR A 60 6.62 -8.57 5.00
C TYR A 60 5.98 -7.50 4.08
N HIS A 61 5.32 -7.94 3.01
CA HIS A 61 4.69 -7.05 2.04
C HIS A 61 3.43 -7.65 1.40
N TYR A 62 2.68 -6.79 0.72
CA TYR A 62 1.46 -7.11 -0.02
C TYR A 62 1.65 -6.83 -1.51
N HIS A 63 0.94 -7.57 -2.37
CA HIS A 63 0.82 -7.30 -3.81
C HIS A 63 -0.57 -6.81 -4.24
N GLY A 64 -1.47 -6.66 -3.27
CA GLY A 64 -2.86 -6.26 -3.46
C GLY A 64 -3.54 -6.02 -2.12
N PRO A 65 -4.86 -5.71 -2.11
CA PRO A 65 -5.59 -5.54 -0.87
C PRO A 65 -5.63 -6.83 -0.06
N GLY A 66 -5.51 -6.68 1.26
CA GLY A 66 -5.46 -7.79 2.21
C GLY A 66 -6.60 -7.75 3.20
N SER A 67 -7.12 -8.92 3.59
CA SER A 67 -8.23 -9.02 4.57
C SER A 67 -7.89 -8.44 5.95
N CYS A 68 -6.60 -8.24 6.24
CA CYS A 68 -6.10 -7.68 7.49
C CYS A 68 -5.98 -6.15 7.48
N ASP A 69 -6.21 -5.50 6.33
CA ASP A 69 -6.45 -4.06 6.24
C ASP A 69 -7.95 -3.79 6.20
N THR A 70 -8.60 -4.01 7.34
CA THR A 70 -10.07 -4.01 7.44
C THR A 70 -10.68 -2.70 6.96
N ASP A 71 -10.05 -1.57 7.25
CA ASP A 71 -10.60 -0.26 6.86
C ASP A 71 -10.50 -0.06 5.35
N ALA A 72 -9.36 -0.39 4.73
CA ALA A 72 -9.20 -0.37 3.28
C ALA A 72 -10.17 -1.32 2.56
N GLN A 73 -10.61 -2.38 3.24
CA GLN A 73 -11.52 -3.40 2.70
C GLN A 73 -12.99 -3.21 3.03
N THR A 74 -13.38 -2.24 3.86
CA THR A 74 -14.78 -2.13 4.33
C THR A 74 -15.32 -0.72 4.44
N GLN A 75 -14.47 0.28 4.62
CA GLN A 75 -14.90 1.67 4.81
C GLN A 75 -14.91 2.42 3.48
N ALA A 76 -15.79 3.43 3.40
CA ALA A 76 -15.82 4.36 2.27
C ALA A 76 -14.53 5.16 2.24
N HIS A 77 -13.91 5.27 1.06
CA HIS A 77 -12.79 6.19 0.81
C HIS A 77 -11.78 6.26 1.96
N SER A 78 -11.32 5.09 2.43
CA SER A 78 -10.44 4.98 3.60
C SER A 78 -8.97 5.07 3.21
N LEU A 79 -8.19 5.89 3.92
CA LEU A 79 -6.76 6.04 3.63
C LEU A 79 -6.00 4.74 3.96
N ALA A 80 -5.56 4.02 2.94
CA ALA A 80 -4.81 2.78 3.05
C ALA A 80 -3.29 3.00 3.11
N GLY A 81 -2.77 4.06 2.49
CA GLY A 81 -1.32 4.25 2.35
C GLY A 81 -0.89 5.53 1.66
N PHE A 82 0.42 5.62 1.45
CA PHE A 82 1.03 6.62 0.59
C PHE A 82 1.99 5.94 -0.37
N ALA A 83 1.82 6.26 -1.65
CA ALA A 83 2.71 5.84 -2.72
C ALA A 83 4.06 6.54 -2.60
N LEU A 84 5.13 5.89 -3.07
CA LEU A 84 6.49 6.45 -2.97
C LEU A 84 6.68 7.79 -3.70
N ASP A 85 5.75 8.19 -4.56
CA ASP A 85 5.72 9.51 -5.20
C ASP A 85 5.02 10.61 -4.38
N GLY A 86 4.42 10.24 -3.24
CA GLY A 86 3.82 11.12 -2.24
C GLY A 86 2.30 11.20 -2.27
N PHE A 87 1.63 10.61 -3.27
CA PHE A 87 0.17 10.61 -3.34
C PHE A 87 -0.45 9.57 -2.40
N SER A 88 -1.64 9.88 -1.89
CA SER A 88 -2.41 8.96 -1.05
C SER A 88 -2.93 7.76 -1.84
N ILE A 89 -3.06 6.64 -1.14
CA ILE A 89 -3.71 5.42 -1.62
C ILE A 89 -4.92 5.18 -0.72
N PHE A 90 -6.08 5.04 -1.33
CA PHE A 90 -7.32 4.73 -0.65
C PHE A 90 -7.70 3.24 -0.81
N GLY A 91 -8.62 2.78 0.04
CA GLY A 91 -9.17 1.44 -0.01
C GLY A 91 -9.96 1.14 -1.29
N VAL A 92 -10.57 -0.05 -1.33
CA VAL A 92 -11.26 -0.59 -2.52
C VAL A 92 -12.59 0.09 -2.85
N TYR A 93 -12.98 1.09 -2.06
CA TYR A 93 -14.28 1.75 -2.15
C TYR A 93 -14.14 3.27 -2.34
N ASP A 94 -15.05 3.85 -3.10
CA ASP A 94 -15.25 5.30 -3.20
C ASP A 94 -15.95 5.89 -1.94
N ASP A 95 -16.32 7.17 -2.00
CA ASP A 95 -17.03 7.90 -0.96
C ASP A 95 -18.45 7.37 -0.69
N GLN A 96 -19.04 6.70 -1.67
CA GLN A 96 -20.38 6.09 -1.61
C GLN A 96 -20.35 4.61 -1.20
N ARG A 97 -19.16 4.03 -0.96
CA ARG A 97 -18.92 2.60 -0.77
C ARG A 97 -19.28 1.74 -1.98
N ILE A 98 -19.12 2.28 -3.18
CA ILE A 98 -19.13 1.53 -4.43
C ILE A 98 -17.70 1.05 -4.67
N GLU A 99 -17.56 -0.22 -5.04
CA GLU A 99 -16.25 -0.83 -5.28
C GLU A 99 -15.60 -0.22 -6.52
N MET A 100 -14.36 0.25 -6.37
CA MET A 100 -13.57 0.80 -7.47
C MET A 100 -13.13 -0.31 -8.41
N THR A 101 -13.33 -0.09 -9.72
CA THR A 101 -12.92 -1.01 -10.77
C THR A 101 -11.89 -0.36 -11.69
N ASN A 102 -11.28 -1.16 -12.57
CA ASN A 102 -10.39 -0.64 -13.61
C ASN A 102 -11.07 0.36 -14.55
N ALA A 103 -12.40 0.36 -14.64
CA ALA A 103 -13.14 1.31 -15.47
C ALA A 103 -13.21 2.73 -14.85
N ASP A 104 -13.00 2.83 -13.55
CA ASP A 104 -13.08 4.07 -12.78
C ASP A 104 -11.71 4.76 -12.64
N LEU A 105 -10.63 4.07 -13.02
CA LEU A 105 -9.26 4.47 -12.78
C LEU A 105 -8.47 4.70 -14.08
N ASP A 106 -7.44 5.53 -14.00
CA ASP A 106 -6.52 5.79 -15.10
C ASP A 106 -5.46 4.68 -15.28
N GLU A 107 -4.52 4.89 -16.22
CA GLU A 107 -3.45 3.94 -16.50
C GLU A 107 -2.48 3.70 -15.33
N CYS A 108 -2.34 4.68 -14.42
CA CYS A 108 -1.55 4.55 -13.20
C CYS A 108 -2.35 3.99 -12.04
N HIS A 109 -3.63 3.66 -12.25
CA HIS A 109 -4.54 3.11 -11.25
C HIS A 109 -4.93 4.12 -10.17
N GLY A 110 -5.06 5.38 -10.57
CA GLY A 110 -5.61 6.45 -9.75
C GLY A 110 -6.60 7.30 -10.51
N HIS A 111 -7.08 8.36 -9.86
CA HIS A 111 -7.98 9.33 -10.46
C HIS A 111 -7.95 10.65 -9.68
N TYR A 112 -8.50 11.70 -10.29
CA TYR A 112 -8.75 12.97 -9.61
C TYR A 112 -10.16 12.95 -9.03
N HIS A 113 -10.26 13.23 -7.73
CA HIS A 113 -11.53 13.43 -7.06
C HIS A 113 -11.32 14.37 -5.86
N GLU A 114 -12.39 15.02 -5.38
CA GLU A 114 -12.30 15.89 -4.21
C GLU A 114 -12.10 15.06 -2.95
N ILE A 115 -11.02 15.34 -2.21
CA ILE A 115 -10.67 14.63 -0.98
C ILE A 115 -10.37 15.63 0.13
N ASP A 116 -10.63 15.23 1.37
CA ASP A 116 -10.25 16.01 2.54
C ASP A 116 -8.73 15.89 2.75
N LEU A 117 -8.02 16.98 2.44
CA LEU A 117 -6.62 17.16 2.78
C LEU A 117 -6.54 18.22 3.88
N GLU A 118 -6.14 17.78 5.08
CA GLU A 118 -5.90 18.65 6.23
C GLU A 118 -7.10 19.54 6.63
N GLY A 119 -8.33 19.04 6.44
CA GLY A 119 -9.58 19.72 6.77
C GLY A 119 -10.15 20.58 5.64
N ALA A 120 -9.59 20.49 4.44
CA ALA A 120 -10.06 21.21 3.25
C ALA A 120 -10.32 20.24 2.10
N LEU A 121 -11.54 20.26 1.56
CA LEU A 121 -11.87 19.56 0.32
C LEU A 121 -11.07 20.17 -0.83
N THR A 122 -10.23 19.35 -1.44
CA THR A 122 -9.34 19.74 -2.53
C THR A 122 -9.42 18.68 -3.62
N GLU A 123 -9.60 19.11 -4.87
CA GLU A 123 -9.42 18.22 -6.02
C GLU A 123 -7.96 17.77 -6.07
N SER A 124 -7.73 16.49 -5.79
CA SER A 124 -6.38 15.93 -5.76
C SER A 124 -6.36 14.54 -6.38
N PHE A 125 -5.24 14.21 -7.01
CA PHE A 125 -5.01 12.88 -7.51
C PHE A 125 -4.75 11.92 -6.36
N HIS A 126 -5.30 10.72 -6.45
CA HIS A 126 -5.00 9.66 -5.51
C HIS A 126 -5.22 8.30 -6.16
N TYR A 127 -4.52 7.31 -5.62
CA TYR A 127 -4.67 5.92 -6.03
C TYR A 127 -5.76 5.22 -5.24
N HIS A 128 -6.24 4.12 -5.78
CA HIS A 128 -7.06 3.16 -5.06
C HIS A 128 -6.39 1.78 -5.06
N LEU A 129 -6.56 1.05 -3.97
CA LEU A 129 -6.48 -0.40 -4.03
C LEU A 129 -7.70 -0.92 -4.79
N THR A 130 -7.58 -2.05 -5.46
CA THR A 130 -8.71 -2.72 -6.14
C THR A 130 -8.61 -4.23 -5.99
N ASN A 131 -9.74 -4.92 -6.18
CA ASN A 131 -9.75 -6.39 -6.26
C ASN A 131 -9.48 -6.90 -7.70
N GLU A 132 -9.32 -6.00 -8.67
CA GLU A 132 -8.93 -6.29 -10.04
C GLU A 132 -7.44 -6.01 -10.24
N TYR A 133 -6.74 -6.88 -10.96
CA TYR A 133 -5.35 -6.63 -11.36
C TYR A 133 -5.25 -5.25 -12.06
N PRO A 134 -4.24 -4.39 -11.74
CA PRO A 134 -3.02 -4.65 -10.96
C PRO A 134 -3.12 -4.50 -9.43
N TYR A 135 -4.33 -4.40 -8.86
CA TYR A 135 -4.67 -4.33 -7.42
C TYR A 135 -4.22 -3.07 -6.67
N THR A 136 -3.26 -2.36 -7.25
CA THR A 136 -2.48 -1.26 -6.69
C THR A 136 -2.01 -0.40 -7.88
N LEU A 137 -1.09 0.53 -7.65
CA LEU A 137 -0.52 1.40 -8.68
C LEU A 137 -0.03 0.65 -9.93
N GLY A 138 -0.43 1.15 -11.11
CA GLY A 138 0.11 0.76 -12.41
C GLY A 138 1.41 1.52 -12.76
N CYS A 139 1.49 2.79 -12.35
CA CYS A 139 2.66 3.65 -12.45
C CYS A 139 2.66 4.71 -11.35
N PHE A 140 3.77 5.44 -11.24
CA PHE A 140 3.82 6.66 -10.44
C PHE A 140 3.37 7.84 -11.30
N MET A 141 2.34 8.55 -10.86
CA MET A 141 1.88 9.82 -11.40
C MET A 141 2.89 10.93 -11.06
N GLY A 142 3.43 10.94 -9.84
CA GLY A 142 4.34 11.99 -9.41
C GLY A 142 5.70 11.95 -10.12
N SER A 143 6.26 13.12 -10.41
CA SER A 143 7.56 13.26 -11.08
C SER A 143 8.77 12.87 -10.22
N ASP A 144 8.63 12.90 -8.89
CA ASP A 144 9.68 12.46 -7.97
C ASP A 144 9.21 11.28 -7.14
N VAL A 145 9.93 10.17 -7.23
CA VAL A 145 9.71 8.96 -6.44
C VAL A 145 10.80 8.88 -5.38
N VAL A 146 10.39 8.76 -4.12
CA VAL A 146 11.31 8.50 -3.01
C VAL A 146 11.95 7.14 -3.23
N ARG A 147 13.23 7.13 -3.61
CA ARG A 147 14.02 5.90 -3.60
C ARG A 147 14.26 5.50 -2.16
N MET A 148 13.44 4.57 -1.68
CA MET A 148 13.65 3.97 -0.38
C MET A 148 15.02 3.28 -0.39
N ARG A 149 15.98 3.81 0.37
CA ARG A 149 17.31 3.21 0.49
C ARG A 149 17.16 1.94 1.31
N LEU A 150 17.21 0.78 0.67
CA LEU A 150 17.48 -0.48 1.36
C LEU A 150 18.84 -0.32 2.05
N ALA A 151 18.85 -0.35 3.38
CA ALA A 151 20.10 -0.33 4.13
C ALA A 151 20.91 -1.62 3.81
N PRO A 152 22.25 -1.56 3.79
CA PRO A 152 23.07 -2.75 3.58
C PRO A 152 22.80 -3.82 4.66
N PRO A 153 23.05 -5.11 4.36
CA PRO A 153 22.77 -6.21 5.29
C PRO A 153 23.52 -6.02 6.61
N GLY A 154 22.81 -6.04 7.73
CA GLY A 154 23.40 -5.99 9.07
C GLY A 154 22.93 -4.85 9.99
N GLN A 155 22.06 -3.95 9.52
CA GLN A 155 21.32 -3.06 10.41
C GLN A 155 19.91 -3.59 10.62
N GLN A 156 19.57 -3.91 11.87
CA GLN A 156 18.25 -4.38 12.27
C GLN A 156 17.15 -3.41 11.79
N GLY A 157 16.05 -4.00 11.34
CA GLY A 157 14.95 -3.39 10.57
C GLY A 157 14.68 -1.93 10.88
N GLN A 158 14.89 -1.09 9.88
CA GLN A 158 14.38 0.28 9.88
C GLN A 158 12.95 0.24 9.34
N ALA A 159 12.03 0.83 10.10
CA ALA A 159 10.63 1.02 9.73
C ALA A 159 10.53 1.73 8.37
N LEU A 160 9.62 1.31 7.49
CA LEU A 160 9.35 2.03 6.24
C LEU A 160 8.81 3.42 6.59
N GLU A 161 9.56 4.50 6.42
CA GLU A 161 8.98 5.82 6.69
C GLU A 161 8.06 6.23 5.53
N PRO A 162 6.87 6.81 5.83
CA PRO A 162 5.99 7.29 4.78
C PRO A 162 6.68 8.43 4.00
N PRO A 163 6.46 8.50 2.68
CA PRO A 163 7.03 9.56 1.85
C PRO A 163 6.42 10.94 2.19
N PRO A 164 7.08 12.04 1.79
CA PRO A 164 6.48 13.38 1.84
C PRO A 164 5.16 13.40 1.08
N ARG A 165 4.11 13.96 1.70
CA ARG A 165 2.74 13.98 1.14
C ARG A 165 2.60 15.09 0.09
N ARG A 166 1.87 14.81 -0.98
CA ARG A 166 1.54 15.75 -2.06
C ARG A 166 0.04 16.02 -2.11
#